data_AF-A0A4Z8YJ00-F1
#
_entry.id   AF-A0A4Z8YJ00-F1
#
_cell.length_a   1.000
_cell.length_b   1.000
_cell.length_c   1.000
_cell.angle_alpha   90.00
_cell.angle_beta   90.00
_cell.angle_gamma   90.00
#
_symmetry.space_group_name_H-M   'P 1'
#
loop_
_entity.id
_entity.type
_entity.pdbx_description
1 polymer ?
#
loop_
_entity_poly.entity_id
_entity_poly.type
_entity_poly.pdbx_seq_one_letter_code
_entity_poly.pdbx_strand_id
1 'polypeptide(L)'
;VNEAARGSYRQISLRDAYIDHLLGYISVNNLTPLKLVVNSGNGAAGPVIDAIEARLKALGAPVEFIKIHNTPDGTFPNGIPNPLL
;
A
#
# COMPACT_ATOMS: atom_id res chain seq x y z
N VAL A 1 14.10 -26.58 25.78
CA VAL A 1 13.08 -25.50 25.77
C VAL A 1 11.93 -25.96 26.64
N ASN A 2 11.39 -25.13 27.53
CA ASN A 2 10.16 -25.47 28.26
C ASN A 2 8.97 -25.23 27.31
N GLU A 3 8.38 -26.31 26.79
CA GLU A 3 7.23 -26.28 25.88
C GLU A 3 6.05 -25.48 26.46
N ALA A 4 5.81 -25.56 27.77
CA ALA A 4 4.71 -24.88 28.45
C ALA A 4 4.92 -23.37 28.63
N ALA A 5 6.14 -22.85 28.40
CA ALA A 5 6.47 -21.43 28.46
C ALA A 5 6.71 -20.83 27.06
N ARG A 6 6.47 -21.58 25.99
CA ARG A 6 6.73 -21.13 24.63
C ARG A 6 5.62 -20.21 24.15
N GLY A 7 5.98 -19.00 23.70
CA GLY A 7 5.03 -18.06 23.11
C GLY A 7 4.41 -18.58 21.80
N SER A 8 3.29 -17.97 21.40
CA SER A 8 2.61 -18.26 20.14
C SER A 8 2.93 -17.23 19.05
N TYR A 9 3.01 -17.68 17.81
CA TYR A 9 3.07 -16.81 16.64
C TYR A 9 1.66 -16.66 16.04
N ARG A 10 1.31 -15.44 15.61
CA ARG A 10 0.07 -15.17 14.86
C ARG A 10 0.38 -14.27 13.68
N GLN A 11 -0.20 -14.61 12.54
CA GLN A 11 -0.28 -13.71 11.39
C GLN A 11 -1.53 -12.86 11.49
N ILE A 12 -1.34 -11.55 11.38
CA ILE A 12 -2.43 -10.57 11.31
C ILE A 12 -2.17 -9.68 10.11
N SER A 13 -3.23 -9.32 9.39
CA SER A 13 -3.17 -8.26 8.38
C SER A 13 -3.86 -7.03 8.96
N LEU A 14 -3.13 -5.91 9.00
CA LEU A 14 -3.67 -4.61 9.40
C LEU A 14 -3.97 -3.72 8.18
N ARG A 15 -3.86 -4.28 6.97
CA ARG A 15 -3.93 -3.49 5.73
C ARG A 15 -5.24 -2.72 5.63
N ASP A 16 -6.38 -3.37 5.83
CA ASP A 16 -7.68 -2.70 5.69
C ASP A 16 -7.86 -1.57 6.71
N ALA A 17 -7.57 -1.84 7.99
CA ALA A 17 -7.63 -0.84 9.05
C ALA A 17 -6.68 0.34 8.80
N TYR A 18 -5.48 0.06 8.25
CA TYR A 18 -4.53 1.09 7.88
C TYR A 18 -5.04 1.96 6.72
N ILE A 19 -5.59 1.34 5.67
CA ILE A 19 -6.17 2.06 4.52
C ILE A 19 -7.37 2.91 4.95
N ASP A 20 -8.24 2.37 5.80
CA ASP A 20 -9.37 3.11 6.38
C ASP A 20 -8.91 4.34 7.15
N HIS A 21 -7.86 4.18 7.96
CA HIS A 21 -7.25 5.29 8.69
C HIS A 21 -6.65 6.35 7.75
N LEU A 22 -5.93 5.94 6.70
CA LEU A 22 -5.35 6.87 5.72
C LEU A 22 -6.43 7.70 4.99
N LEU A 23 -7.54 7.07 4.61
CA LEU A 23 -8.64 7.78 3.96
C LEU A 23 -9.38 8.71 4.92
N GLY A 24 -9.26 8.50 6.24
CA GLY A 24 -9.73 9.45 7.25
C GLY A 24 -9.02 10.80 7.22
N TYR A 25 -7.85 10.92 6.58
CA TYR A 25 -7.13 12.19 6.44
C TYR A 25 -7.67 13.11 5.35
N ILE A 26 -8.48 12.59 4.42
CA ILE A 26 -8.96 13.35 3.26
C ILE A 26 -10.47 13.20 3.07
N SER A 27 -11.10 14.21 2.49
CA SER A 27 -12.45 14.06 1.93
C SER A 27 -12.33 13.53 0.51
N VAL A 28 -12.66 12.25 0.29
CA VAL A 28 -12.61 11.61 -1.04
C VAL A 28 -13.50 12.35 -2.06
N ASN A 29 -14.60 12.95 -1.61
CA ASN A 29 -15.51 13.74 -2.44
C ASN A 29 -14.88 15.05 -2.95
N ASN A 30 -13.79 15.50 -2.33
CA ASN A 30 -13.07 16.70 -2.78
C ASN A 30 -12.04 16.37 -3.89
N LEU A 31 -11.82 15.09 -4.20
CA LEU A 31 -10.90 14.69 -5.26
C LEU A 31 -11.51 14.99 -6.62
N THR A 32 -10.79 15.78 -7.42
CA THR A 32 -11.09 15.99 -8.84
C THR A 32 -10.48 14.88 -9.68
N PRO A 33 -10.84 14.75 -10.97
CA PRO A 33 -10.15 13.85 -11.89
C PRO A 33 -8.62 14.03 -11.81
N LEU A 34 -7.91 12.98 -11.43
CA LEU A 34 -6.45 12.95 -11.26
C LEU A 34 -5.86 11.71 -11.93
N LYS A 35 -4.66 11.87 -12.50
CA LYS A 35 -3.87 10.78 -13.05
C LYS A 35 -2.52 10.76 -12.34
N LEU A 36 -2.27 9.70 -11.57
CA LEU A 36 -1.11 9.60 -10.67
C LEU A 36 -0.16 8.52 -11.18
N VAL A 37 1.10 8.90 -11.44
CA VAL A 37 2.17 7.91 -11.66
C VAL A 37 2.76 7.56 -10.30
N VAL A 38 2.79 6.28 -9.97
CA VAL A 38 3.29 5.79 -8.68
C VAL A 38 4.38 4.76 -8.91
N ASN A 39 5.58 5.05 -8.38
CA ASN A 39 6.71 4.13 -8.38
C ASN A 39 6.88 3.53 -6.98
N SER A 40 6.56 2.25 -6.84
CA SER A 40 6.70 1.54 -5.56
C SER A 40 8.10 0.92 -5.36
N GLY A 41 9.01 1.09 -6.33
CA GLY A 41 10.40 0.65 -6.25
C GLY A 41 10.58 -0.85 -6.00
N ASN A 42 9.63 -1.68 -6.46
CA ASN A 42 9.52 -3.11 -6.15
C ASN A 42 9.51 -3.43 -4.63
N GLY A 43 9.16 -2.45 -3.80
CA GLY A 43 9.14 -2.57 -2.35
C GLY A 43 7.77 -2.92 -1.78
N ALA A 44 7.68 -2.85 -0.46
CA ALA A 44 6.45 -3.15 0.29
C ALA A 44 5.30 -2.17 0.02
N ALA A 45 5.56 -1.02 -0.60
CA ALA A 45 4.54 -0.04 -0.93
C ALA A 45 3.55 -0.55 -1.99
N GLY A 46 3.96 -1.44 -2.91
CA GLY A 46 3.12 -1.85 -4.03
C GLY A 46 1.75 -2.42 -3.63
N PRO A 47 1.70 -3.45 -2.76
CA PRO A 47 0.44 -3.98 -2.24
C PRO A 47 -0.40 -2.98 -1.44
N VAL A 48 0.23 -1.92 -0.89
CA VAL A 48 -0.48 -0.83 -0.22
C VAL A 48 -1.13 0.09 -1.25
N ILE A 49 -0.42 0.45 -2.31
CA ILE A 49 -0.96 1.26 -3.42
C ILE A 49 -2.13 0.55 -4.10
N ASP A 50 -2.03 -0.77 -4.31
CA ASP A 50 -3.13 -1.57 -4.86
C ASP A 50 -4.39 -1.52 -3.97
N ALA A 51 -4.20 -1.56 -2.64
CA ALA A 51 -5.31 -1.47 -1.69
C ALA A 51 -5.92 -0.06 -1.63
N ILE A 52 -5.09 1.00 -1.72
CA ILE A 52 -5.58 2.39 -1.81
C ILE A 52 -6.40 2.57 -3.08
N GLU A 53 -5.87 2.15 -4.24
CA GLU A 53 -6.55 2.25 -5.53
C GLU A 53 -7.90 1.52 -5.50
N ALA A 54 -7.92 0.29 -5.01
CA ALA A 54 -9.15 -0.49 -4.88
C ALA A 54 -10.19 0.21 -4.00
N ARG A 55 -9.76 0.81 -2.88
CA ARG A 55 -10.66 1.50 -1.97
C ARG A 55 -11.19 2.80 -2.55
N LEU A 56 -10.34 3.61 -3.20
CA LEU A 56 -10.75 4.83 -3.89
C LEU A 56 -11.73 4.53 -5.03
N LYS A 57 -11.47 3.47 -5.80
CA LYS A 57 -12.38 3.00 -6.85
C LYS A 57 -13.73 2.56 -6.29
N ALA A 58 -13.74 1.83 -5.16
CA ALA A 58 -14.98 1.42 -4.50
C ALA A 58 -15.81 2.62 -3.98
N LEU A 59 -15.14 3.73 -3.64
CA LEU A 59 -15.78 4.98 -3.23
C LEU A 59 -16.15 5.89 -4.42
N GLY A 60 -15.91 5.46 -5.67
CA GLY A 60 -16.21 6.25 -6.87
C GLY A 60 -15.29 7.45 -7.09
N ALA A 61 -14.12 7.49 -6.44
CA ALA A 61 -13.16 8.58 -6.60
C ALA A 61 -12.62 8.62 -8.05
N PRO A 62 -12.52 9.80 -8.67
CA PRO A 62 -12.06 9.93 -10.06
C PRO A 62 -10.52 9.94 -10.15
N VAL A 63 -9.85 8.92 -9.62
CA VAL A 63 -8.39 8.82 -9.63
C VAL A 63 -7.94 7.63 -10.47
N GLU A 64 -7.07 7.88 -11.45
CA GLU A 64 -6.41 6.87 -12.27
C GLU A 64 -4.97 6.67 -11.78
N PHE A 65 -4.57 5.42 -11.55
CA PHE A 65 -3.20 5.07 -11.17
C PHE A 65 -2.44 4.48 -12.35
N ILE A 66 -1.26 5.02 -12.62
CA ILE A 66 -0.25 4.43 -13.51
C ILE A 66 0.86 3.90 -12.59
N LYS A 67 0.88 2.59 -12.38
CA LYS A 67 1.80 1.94 -11.45
C LYS A 67 3.04 1.44 -12.18
N ILE A 68 4.22 1.85 -11.74
CA ILE A 68 5.51 1.33 -12.22
C ILE A 68 6.25 0.65 -11.07
N HIS A 69 6.97 -0.43 -11.39
CA HIS A 69 7.74 -1.21 -10.41
C HIS A 69 6.91 -1.59 -9.18
N ASN A 70 5.65 -1.99 -9.38
CA ASN A 70 4.69 -2.18 -8.29
C ASN A 70 4.77 -3.56 -7.63
N THR A 71 5.09 -4.60 -8.40
CA THR A 71 5.21 -5.96 -7.86
C THR A 71 6.43 -6.04 -6.94
N PRO A 72 6.26 -6.49 -5.68
CA PRO A 72 7.39 -6.67 -4.78
C PRO A 72 8.44 -7.63 -5.36
N ASP A 73 9.70 -7.20 -5.33
CA ASP A 73 10.87 -7.99 -5.72
C ASP A 73 12.03 -7.61 -4.79
N GLY A 74 12.48 -8.57 -3.97
CA GLY A 74 13.54 -8.36 -2.99
C GLY A 74 14.94 -8.15 -3.59
N THR A 75 15.11 -8.32 -4.91
CA THR A 75 16.35 -7.99 -5.63
C THR A 75 16.42 -6.52 -6.04
N PHE A 76 15.30 -5.78 -5.93
CA PHE A 76 15.20 -4.35 -6.28
C PHE A 76 15.77 -4.01 -7.66
N PRO A 77 15.27 -4.64 -8.75
CA PRO A 77 15.85 -4.55 -10.09
C PRO A 77 15.82 -3.13 -10.68
N ASN A 78 14.96 -2.25 -10.13
CA ASN A 78 14.77 -0.88 -10.59
C ASN A 78 15.28 0.16 -9.58
N GLY A 79 16.23 -0.23 -8.71
CA GLY A 79 16.85 0.63 -7.70
C GLY A 79 16.34 0.35 -6.28
N ILE A 80 17.20 0.63 -5.29
CA ILE A 80 16.87 0.50 -3.86
C ILE A 80 15.70 1.44 -3.53
N PRO A 81 14.68 1.01 -2.75
CA PRO A 81 13.56 1.86 -2.37
C PRO A 81 14.02 2.91 -1.35
N ASN A 82 14.71 3.94 -1.84
CA ASN A 82 15.16 5.09 -1.08
C ASN A 82 14.38 6.32 -1.54
N PRO A 83 13.41 6.84 -0.75
CA PRO A 83 12.62 7.99 -1.13
C PRO A 83 13.37 9.34 -1.06
N LEU A 84 14.66 9.33 -0.72
CA LEU A 84 15.52 10.52 -0.63
C LEU A 84 16.54 10.64 -1.80
N LEU A 85 16.56 9.67 -2.72
CA LEU A 85 17.33 9.75 -3.97
C LEU A 85 16.50 10.40 -5.09
#